data_AF-A0A3D2SYD7-F1
#
_entry.id   AF-A0A3D2SYD7-F1
#
_cell.length_a   1.000
_cell.length_b   1.000
_cell.length_c   1.000
_cell.angle_alpha   90.00
_cell.angle_beta   90.00
_cell.angle_gamma   90.00
#
_symmetry.space_group_name_H-M   'P 1'
#
loop_
_entity.id
_entity.type
_entity.pdbx_description
1 polymer ?
#
loop_
_entity_poly.entity_id
_entity_poly.type
_entity_poly.pdbx_seq_one_letter_code
_entity_poly.pdbx_strand_id
1 'polypeptide(L)'
;EAEKVTTELLRHMKREGFSDLQLAALRGEEESAVRERRWDRGIRPTYNVVDTCAGEFPAETPYYYSSYEDETESEPSDREKVVILGSGPNRIGQGIEFDYCCVQAVLALREAGYETIMINSNPET
;
A
#
# COMPACT_ATOMS: atom_id res chain seq x y z
N GLU A 1 -8.69 -33.50 5.18
CA GLU A 1 -7.71 -32.64 4.48
C GLU A 1 -8.26 -31.24 4.42
N ALA A 2 -7.43 -30.21 4.61
CA ALA A 2 -7.90 -28.84 4.44
C ALA A 2 -8.23 -28.60 2.96
N GLU A 3 -9.37 -27.98 2.69
CA GLU A 3 -9.82 -27.68 1.33
C GLU A 3 -8.73 -26.92 0.54
N LYS A 4 -8.61 -27.24 -0.75
CA LYS A 4 -7.60 -26.66 -1.63
C LYS A 4 -7.86 -25.15 -1.78
N VAL A 5 -6.84 -24.32 -1.60
CA VAL A 5 -6.98 -22.85 -1.76
C VAL A 5 -7.18 -22.53 -3.24
N THR A 6 -8.42 -22.24 -3.63
CA THR A 6 -8.77 -21.77 -4.98
C THR A 6 -8.31 -20.32 -5.19
N THR A 7 -8.28 -19.87 -6.44
CA THR A 7 -7.90 -18.50 -6.78
C THR A 7 -8.96 -17.51 -6.30
N GLU A 8 -10.23 -17.90 -6.43
CA GLU A 8 -11.41 -17.12 -6.04
C GLU A 8 -11.45 -16.92 -4.53
N LEU A 9 -11.21 -18.00 -3.76
CA LEU A 9 -11.14 -17.91 -2.31
C LEU A 9 -10.00 -17.01 -1.87
N LEU A 10 -8.81 -17.18 -2.45
CA LEU A 10 -7.65 -16.34 -2.10
C LEU A 10 -7.93 -14.87 -2.42
N ARG A 11 -8.48 -14.56 -3.59
CA ARG A 11 -8.87 -13.19 -3.97
C ARG A 11 -9.92 -12.61 -3.02
N HIS A 12 -10.95 -13.39 -2.68
CA HIS A 12 -11.97 -12.98 -1.73
C HIS A 12 -11.35 -12.65 -0.35
N MET A 13 -10.52 -13.53 0.20
CA MET A 13 -9.83 -13.27 1.47
C MET A 13 -8.95 -12.01 1.43
N LYS A 14 -8.28 -11.73 0.30
CA LYS A 14 -7.52 -10.48 0.14
C LYS A 14 -8.42 -9.24 0.10
N ARG A 15 -9.60 -9.31 -0.52
CA ARG A 15 -10.61 -8.23 -0.51
C ARG A 15 -11.16 -7.98 0.90
N GLU A 16 -11.31 -9.03 1.71
CA GLU A 16 -11.68 -8.92 3.13
C GLU A 16 -10.54 -8.40 4.04
N GLY A 17 -9.36 -8.11 3.48
CA GLY A 17 -8.25 -7.49 4.22
C GLY A 17 -7.32 -8.47 4.94
N PHE A 18 -7.44 -9.79 4.72
CA PHE A 18 -6.51 -10.75 5.33
C PHE A 18 -5.09 -10.56 4.80
N SER A 19 -4.12 -10.40 5.71
CA SER A 19 -2.70 -10.33 5.36
C SER A 19 -2.15 -11.69 4.93
N ASP A 20 -1.05 -11.69 4.16
CA ASP A 20 -0.39 -12.93 3.77
C ASP A 20 0.07 -13.71 5.04
N LEU A 21 0.48 -12.99 6.10
CA LEU A 21 0.85 -13.55 7.41
C LEU A 21 -0.32 -14.23 8.12
N GLN A 22 -1.51 -13.60 8.14
CA GLN A 22 -2.70 -14.18 8.76
C GLN A 22 -3.14 -15.46 8.04
N LEU A 23 -3.14 -15.44 6.70
CA LEU A 23 -3.47 -16.62 5.89
C LEU A 23 -2.46 -17.75 6.11
N ALA A 24 -1.18 -17.40 6.21
CA ALA A 24 -0.10 -18.34 6.48
C ALA A 24 -0.28 -19.01 7.85
N ALA A 25 -0.57 -18.23 8.89
CA ALA A 25 -0.81 -18.73 10.25
C ALA A 25 -2.02 -19.68 10.32
N LEU A 26 -3.10 -19.40 9.58
CA LEU A 26 -4.28 -20.27 9.53
C LEU A 26 -4.01 -21.65 8.92
N ARG A 27 -2.97 -21.78 8.09
CA ARG A 27 -2.63 -23.01 7.37
C ARG A 27 -1.33 -23.66 7.83
N GLY A 28 -0.60 -23.03 8.75
CA GLY A 28 0.73 -23.48 9.17
C GLY A 28 1.74 -23.46 8.02
N GLU A 29 1.64 -22.47 7.14
CA GLU A 29 2.61 -22.22 6.06
C GLU A 29 3.41 -20.94 6.32
N GLU A 30 4.43 -20.69 5.53
CA GLU A 30 5.23 -19.46 5.59
C GLU A 30 4.52 -18.31 4.85
N GLU A 31 4.68 -17.07 5.32
CA GLU A 31 4.12 -15.88 4.66
C GLU A 31 4.57 -15.75 3.20
N SER A 32 5.83 -16.08 2.92
CA SER A 32 6.40 -16.06 1.57
C SER A 32 5.67 -17.02 0.63
N ALA A 33 5.29 -18.21 1.11
CA ALA A 33 4.58 -19.19 0.30
C ALA A 33 3.18 -18.70 -0.10
N VAL A 34 2.48 -18.00 0.81
CA VAL A 34 1.20 -17.34 0.49
C VAL A 34 1.40 -16.26 -0.56
N ARG A 35 2.44 -15.42 -0.37
CA ARG A 35 2.76 -14.32 -1.30
C ARG A 35 3.09 -14.83 -2.69
N GLU A 36 3.95 -15.84 -2.83
CA GLU A 36 4.30 -16.46 -4.10
C GLU A 36 3.05 -17.06 -4.77
N ARG A 37 2.26 -17.85 -4.05
CA ARG A 37 1.01 -18.43 -4.57
C ARG A 37 0.03 -17.35 -5.06
N ARG A 38 -0.10 -16.27 -4.29
CA ARG A 38 -0.92 -15.10 -4.65
C ARG A 38 -0.38 -14.45 -5.93
N TRP A 39 0.94 -14.36 -6.03
CA TRP A 39 1.61 -13.71 -7.14
C TRP A 39 1.54 -14.47 -8.45
N ASP A 40 1.71 -15.78 -8.42
CA ASP A 40 1.59 -16.68 -9.56
C ASP A 40 0.18 -16.67 -10.16
N ARG A 41 -0.82 -16.33 -9.34
CA ARG A 41 -2.23 -16.24 -9.74
C ARG A 41 -2.64 -14.84 -10.19
N GLY A 42 -1.68 -13.91 -10.31
CA GLY A 42 -1.94 -12.53 -10.72
C GLY A 42 -2.71 -11.71 -9.68
N ILE A 43 -2.79 -12.15 -8.43
CA ILE A 43 -3.47 -11.39 -7.37
C ILE A 43 -2.47 -10.37 -6.81
N ARG A 44 -2.50 -9.14 -7.31
CA ARG A 44 -1.72 -8.00 -6.79
C ARG A 44 -2.68 -7.01 -6.14
N PRO A 45 -2.21 -6.19 -5.17
CA PRO A 45 -2.98 -5.04 -4.74
C PRO A 45 -3.14 -4.07 -5.92
N THR A 46 -4.29 -3.43 -5.99
CA THR A 46 -4.58 -2.27 -6.82
C THR A 46 -4.40 -1.00 -5.99
N TYR A 47 -4.19 0.14 -6.64
CA TYR A 47 -4.10 1.43 -5.96
C TYR A 47 -5.11 2.39 -6.55
N ASN A 48 -6.05 2.83 -5.71
CA ASN A 48 -7.17 3.71 -6.10
C ASN A 48 -6.95 5.11 -5.55
N VAL A 49 -7.50 6.12 -6.23
CA VAL A 49 -7.32 7.52 -5.86
C VAL A 49 -8.44 7.99 -4.92
N VAL A 50 -8.11 8.89 -4.00
CA VAL A 50 -9.09 9.61 -3.19
C VAL A 50 -9.45 10.89 -3.94
N ASP A 51 -10.67 10.97 -4.46
CA ASP A 51 -11.14 12.04 -5.36
C ASP A 51 -12.19 12.98 -4.74
N THR A 52 -12.66 12.69 -3.51
CA THR A 52 -13.75 13.38 -2.79
C THR A 52 -15.16 13.28 -3.41
N CYS A 53 -15.31 12.69 -4.60
CA CYS A 53 -16.55 12.68 -5.39
C CYS A 53 -16.94 11.30 -5.94
N ALA A 54 -16.26 10.23 -5.53
CA ALA A 54 -16.56 8.84 -5.90
C ALA A 54 -16.61 8.59 -7.43
N GLY A 55 -15.63 9.14 -8.15
CA GLY A 55 -15.45 8.98 -9.59
C GLY A 55 -16.30 9.90 -10.46
N GLU A 56 -17.02 10.88 -9.88
CA GLU A 56 -17.78 11.85 -10.69
C GLU A 56 -16.85 12.70 -11.57
N PHE A 57 -15.67 13.04 -11.05
CA PHE A 57 -14.65 13.83 -11.74
C PHE A 57 -13.25 13.25 -11.51
N PRO A 58 -12.32 13.40 -12.47
CA PRO A 58 -10.94 12.97 -12.29
C PRO A 58 -10.25 13.79 -11.21
N ALA A 59 -9.54 13.10 -10.30
CA ALA A 59 -8.72 13.76 -9.28
C ALA A 59 -7.43 14.32 -9.89
N GLU A 60 -7.12 15.59 -9.58
CA GLU A 60 -5.84 16.20 -9.97
C GLU A 60 -4.68 15.79 -9.03
N THR A 61 -4.99 15.38 -7.80
CA THR A 61 -4.00 15.08 -6.77
C THR A 61 -3.76 13.58 -6.61
N PRO A 62 -2.51 13.10 -6.64
CA PRO A 62 -2.16 11.69 -6.50
C PRO A 62 -2.18 11.24 -5.03
N TYR A 63 -3.37 11.13 -4.43
CA TYR A 63 -3.57 10.58 -3.09
C TYR A 63 -4.19 9.20 -3.16
N TYR A 64 -3.42 8.15 -2.83
CA TYR A 64 -3.79 6.77 -3.12
C TYR A 64 -3.94 5.90 -1.87
N TYR A 65 -4.73 4.84 -1.99
CA TYR A 65 -4.80 3.73 -1.04
C TYR A 65 -4.78 2.38 -1.78
N SER A 66 -4.25 1.34 -1.13
CA SER A 66 -4.23 -0.01 -1.72
C SER A 66 -5.53 -0.76 -1.46
N SER A 67 -6.01 -1.49 -2.45
CA SER A 67 -7.15 -2.41 -2.35
C SER A 67 -6.86 -3.71 -3.11
N TYR A 68 -7.87 -4.57 -3.29
CA TYR A 68 -7.80 -5.76 -4.15
C TYR A 68 -8.97 -5.76 -5.16
N GLU A 69 -9.26 -4.59 -5.70
CA GLU A 69 -10.27 -4.38 -6.74
C GLU A 69 -9.73 -4.78 -8.12
N ASP A 70 -10.53 -4.57 -9.16
CA ASP A 70 -10.23 -5.02 -10.51
C ASP A 70 -9.29 -4.06 -11.27
N GLU A 71 -9.28 -2.77 -10.92
CA GLU A 71 -8.54 -1.73 -11.64
C GLU A 71 -7.62 -0.92 -10.73
N THR A 72 -6.49 -0.48 -11.28
CA THR A 72 -5.53 0.42 -10.61
C THR A 72 -5.56 1.78 -11.29
N GLU A 73 -5.62 2.84 -10.48
CA GLU A 73 -5.69 4.23 -10.93
C GLU A 73 -4.36 4.97 -10.70
N SER A 74 -3.40 4.32 -10.05
CA SER A 74 -2.03 4.84 -9.97
C SER A 74 -1.32 4.71 -11.31
N GLU A 75 -0.88 5.84 -11.85
CA GLU A 75 -0.09 5.92 -13.08
C GLU A 75 1.37 6.20 -12.72
N PRO A 76 2.26 5.19 -12.75
CA PRO A 76 3.67 5.41 -12.47
C PRO A 76 4.32 6.21 -13.60
N SER A 77 5.09 7.24 -13.24
CA SER A 77 5.91 7.98 -14.20
C SER A 77 7.21 7.23 -14.55
N ASP A 78 8.02 7.76 -15.47
CA ASP A 78 9.41 7.29 -15.73
C ASP A 78 10.47 8.05 -14.92
N ARG A 79 10.07 9.00 -14.06
CA ARG A 79 11.01 9.81 -13.28
C ARG A 79 11.75 8.94 -12.25
N GLU A 80 12.96 9.35 -11.89
CA GLU A 80 13.69 8.73 -10.78
C GLU A 80 12.96 9.02 -9.46
N LYS A 81 12.68 7.96 -8.68
CA LYS A 81 11.81 8.03 -7.51
C LYS A 81 12.52 7.67 -6.23
N VAL A 82 12.13 8.33 -5.15
CA VAL A 82 12.56 7.98 -3.79
C VAL A 82 11.32 7.71 -2.94
N VAL A 83 11.27 6.51 -2.35
CA VAL A 83 10.23 6.13 -1.39
C VAL A 83 10.64 6.60 0.00
N ILE A 84 9.74 7.30 0.68
CA ILE A 84 9.92 7.75 2.06
C ILE A 84 8.85 7.05 2.91
N LEU A 85 9.31 6.27 3.87
CA LEU A 85 8.45 5.53 4.79
C LEU A 85 8.23 6.38 6.04
N GLY A 86 6.97 6.74 6.29
CA GLY A 86 6.56 7.46 7.49
C GLY A 86 6.68 6.61 8.75
N SER A 87 6.54 7.27 9.89
CA SER A 87 6.70 6.63 11.20
C SER A 87 5.48 5.77 11.60
N GLY A 88 4.32 5.98 10.97
CA GLY A 88 3.06 5.40 11.41
C GLY A 88 2.50 6.15 12.63
N PRO A 89 1.56 5.56 13.39
CA PRO A 89 0.88 6.26 14.48
C PRO A 89 1.84 6.65 15.60
N ASN A 90 1.68 7.88 16.12
CA ASN A 90 2.47 8.44 17.21
C ASN A 90 2.42 7.57 18.48
N ARG A 91 3.57 7.35 19.12
CA ARG A 91 3.74 6.60 20.38
C ARG A 91 4.85 7.22 21.24
N ILE A 92 4.93 6.86 22.52
CA ILE A 92 6.03 7.30 23.38
C ILE A 92 7.37 6.86 22.76
N GLY A 93 8.26 7.82 22.51
CA GLY A 93 9.54 7.61 21.85
C GLY A 93 9.49 7.62 20.31
N GLN A 94 8.31 7.84 19.73
CA GLN A 94 8.10 7.99 18.29
C GLN A 94 6.99 9.03 18.04
N GLY A 95 7.33 10.31 18.12
CA GLY A 95 6.41 11.42 17.93
C GLY A 95 6.61 12.20 16.62
N ILE A 96 6.08 13.42 16.61
CA ILE A 96 6.08 14.36 15.49
C ILE A 96 7.49 14.67 14.94
N GLU A 97 8.53 14.49 15.75
CA GLU A 97 9.92 14.67 15.34
C GLU A 97 10.30 13.79 14.14
N PHE A 98 9.71 12.60 14.02
CA PHE A 98 9.95 11.69 12.90
C PHE A 98 9.20 12.13 11.63
N ASP A 99 7.98 12.64 11.78
CA ASP A 99 7.21 13.16 10.64
C ASP A 99 7.82 14.46 10.13
N TYR A 100 8.36 15.30 11.01
CA TYR A 100 9.15 16.47 10.63
C TYR A 100 10.34 16.07 9.74
N CYS A 101 11.11 15.04 10.15
CA CYS A 101 12.22 14.53 9.34
C CYS A 101 11.74 14.03 7.96
N CYS A 102 10.60 13.35 7.90
CA CYS A 102 10.00 12.87 6.66
C CYS A 102 9.61 14.03 5.73
N VAL A 103 9.01 15.09 6.26
CA VAL A 103 8.66 16.31 5.51
C VAL A 103 9.92 16.99 4.97
N GLN A 104 10.97 17.15 5.79
CA GLN A 104 12.23 17.73 5.34
C GLN A 104 12.86 16.91 4.19
N ALA A 105 12.81 15.58 4.28
CA ALA A 105 13.30 14.71 3.21
C ALA A 105 12.49 14.88 1.91
N VAL A 106 11.16 14.94 1.97
CA VAL A 106 10.30 15.20 0.81
C VAL A 106 10.69 16.52 0.14
N LEU A 107 10.80 17.60 0.93
CA LEU A 107 11.12 18.92 0.40
C LEU A 107 12.50 18.94 -0.27
N ALA A 108 13.54 18.42 0.40
CA ALA A 108 14.89 18.37 -0.13
C ALA A 108 15.01 17.52 -1.40
N LEU A 109 14.37 16.34 -1.44
CA LEU A 109 14.39 15.45 -2.60
C LEU A 109 13.63 16.04 -3.78
N ARG A 110 12.51 16.71 -3.52
CA ARG A 110 11.76 17.44 -4.55
C ARG A 110 12.58 18.59 -5.14
N GLU A 111 13.28 19.36 -4.30
CA GLU A 111 14.21 20.41 -4.75
C GLU A 111 15.37 19.84 -5.59
N ALA A 112 15.83 18.63 -5.27
CA ALA A 112 16.83 17.90 -6.04
C ALA A 112 16.29 17.24 -7.34
N GLY A 113 14.99 17.36 -7.63
CA GLY A 113 14.36 16.90 -8.87
C GLY A 113 13.77 15.49 -8.84
N TYR A 114 13.87 14.78 -7.72
CA TYR A 114 13.30 13.44 -7.55
C TYR A 114 11.77 13.49 -7.47
N GLU A 115 11.13 12.40 -7.91
CA GLU A 115 9.75 12.13 -7.59
C GLU A 115 9.67 11.40 -6.25
N THR A 116 9.06 12.04 -5.25
CA THR A 116 8.96 11.49 -3.90
C THR A 116 7.65 10.74 -3.71
N ILE A 117 7.72 9.49 -3.23
CA ILE A 117 6.55 8.69 -2.84
C ILE A 117 6.52 8.59 -1.32
N MET A 118 5.56 9.27 -0.68
CA MET A 118 5.34 9.16 0.77
C MET A 118 4.40 7.97 1.06
N ILE A 119 4.78 7.12 2.02
CA ILE A 119 3.93 6.04 2.52
C ILE A 119 3.79 6.22 4.03
N ASN A 120 2.63 6.68 4.49
CA ASN A 120 2.32 6.81 5.91
C ASN A 120 0.86 6.40 6.18
N SER A 121 0.57 6.03 7.42
CA SER A 121 -0.76 5.67 7.89
C SER A 121 -1.21 6.45 9.12
N ASN A 122 -0.43 7.46 9.55
CA ASN A 122 -0.83 8.37 10.60
C ASN A 122 -1.78 9.43 10.03
N PRO A 123 -3.06 9.50 10.45
CA PRO A 123 -3.99 10.51 9.96
C PRO A 123 -3.74 11.91 10.56
N GLU A 124 -2.89 12.04 11.57
CA GLU A 124 -2.59 13.32 12.24
C GLU A 124 -1.48 14.13 11.54
N THR A 125 -0.95 13.65 10.41
CA THR A 125 0.30 14.15 9.78
C THR A 125 0.12 14.51 8.32
#